data_AF-A0AAF3F3S8-F1
#
_entry.id   AF-A0AAF3F3S8-F1
#
_cell.length_a   1.000
_cell.length_b   1.000
_cell.length_c   1.000
_cell.angle_alpha   90.00
_cell.angle_beta   90.00
_cell.angle_gamma   90.00
#
_symmetry.space_group_name_H-M   'P 1'
#
loop_
_entity.id
_entity.type
_entity.pdbx_description
1 polymer ?
#
loop_
_entity_poly.entity_id
_entity_poly.type
_entity_poly.pdbx_seq_one_letter_code
_entity_poly.pdbx_strand_id
1 'polypeptide(L)'
;MIELLRKIFGGKGQKEETRKNSITGRNQTFPVPYLSRLDGLQLLPGQSLIIRGIVCASELNPGHEQVLINLTGGPKVEKEGEDDELDDRLLSLRADLRKRRIHINACVQGQWGKEGIVKKGWKTGEEFHIRVRCHDQEFGIYLDHKLVAKFAHYVPISHITHLYINGDVALYGVSWEGKYYQVPYTADIPGNFYPQRKLFFSGFLKKKAKQITVDLFADKDIALRIQSRIGERKVIRNTRTDSNWGQDEADILCSFPLKRGKEFDMIIFCGDTEFQIYVNDVFVCNYAHRLPSPSINRVNIEGDLEVHGVHLK
;
A
#
# COMPACT_ATOMS: atom_id res chain seq x y z
N MET A 1 -43.25 3.85 -9.99
CA MET A 1 -42.63 3.16 -11.13
C MET A 1 -41.08 3.12 -11.08
N ILE A 2 -40.42 4.01 -10.33
CA ILE A 2 -38.94 4.09 -10.23
C ILE A 2 -38.33 3.06 -9.26
N GLU A 3 -39.08 2.58 -8.26
CA GLU A 3 -38.58 1.57 -7.30
C GLU A 3 -38.54 0.13 -7.84
N LEU A 4 -39.22 -0.17 -8.95
CA LEU A 4 -39.28 -1.53 -9.51
C LEU A 4 -38.09 -1.84 -10.45
N LEU A 5 -37.41 -0.82 -10.97
CA LEU A 5 -36.25 -1.00 -11.88
C LEU A 5 -34.94 -1.32 -11.14
N ARG A 6 -34.85 -1.03 -9.84
CA ARG A 6 -33.66 -1.37 -9.03
C ARG A 6 -33.55 -2.85 -8.66
N LYS A 7 -34.63 -3.63 -8.78
CA LYS A 7 -34.66 -5.07 -8.45
C LYS A 7 -34.37 -6.00 -9.64
N ILE A 8 -34.36 -5.49 -10.87
CA ILE A 8 -34.18 -6.31 -12.09
C ILE A 8 -32.73 -6.28 -12.60
N PHE A 9 -31.97 -5.23 -12.28
CA PHE A 9 -30.53 -5.19 -12.51
C PHE A 9 -29.78 -5.55 -11.23
N GLY A 10 -29.55 -6.85 -11.03
CA GLY A 10 -28.54 -7.34 -10.10
C GLY A 10 -27.19 -6.70 -10.43
N GLY A 11 -26.84 -5.65 -9.68
CA GLY A 11 -25.67 -4.83 -9.93
C GLY A 11 -24.41 -5.66 -9.86
N LYS A 12 -23.79 -5.91 -11.01
CA LYS A 12 -22.33 -6.09 -11.06
C LYS A 12 -21.74 -4.88 -10.34
N GLY A 13 -21.06 -5.11 -9.22
CA GLY A 13 -20.48 -4.05 -8.40
C GLY A 13 -19.69 -3.08 -9.27
N GLN A 14 -20.15 -1.84 -9.33
CA GLN A 14 -19.44 -0.77 -10.03
C GLN A 14 -18.08 -0.61 -9.33
N LYS A 15 -16.98 -0.76 -10.07
CA LYS A 15 -15.64 -0.57 -9.52
C LYS A 15 -15.54 0.88 -9.04
N GLU A 16 -15.26 1.08 -7.76
CA GLU A 16 -15.14 2.43 -7.21
C GLU A 16 -14.00 3.18 -7.88
N GLU A 17 -14.23 4.46 -8.14
CA GLU A 17 -13.26 5.29 -8.81
C GLU A 17 -12.19 5.74 -7.80
N THR A 18 -10.97 5.27 -8.01
CA THR A 18 -9.79 5.72 -7.26
C THR A 18 -9.50 7.18 -7.61
N ARG A 19 -9.27 8.05 -6.62
CA ARG A 19 -8.80 9.41 -6.86
C ARG A 19 -7.31 9.39 -7.12
N LYS A 20 -6.90 9.91 -8.27
CA LYS A 20 -5.54 9.82 -8.79
C LYS A 20 -4.93 11.21 -8.86
N ASN A 21 -4.57 11.77 -7.71
CA ASN A 21 -4.11 13.16 -7.61
C ASN A 21 -2.88 13.27 -6.68
N SER A 22 -2.49 14.50 -6.37
CA SER A 22 -1.38 14.79 -5.48
C SER A 22 -1.57 14.27 -4.05
N ILE A 23 -2.81 14.06 -3.61
CA ILE A 23 -3.11 13.54 -2.27
C ILE A 23 -2.76 12.05 -2.20
N THR A 24 -3.10 11.28 -3.23
CA THR A 24 -2.84 9.82 -3.30
C THR A 24 -1.44 9.46 -3.80
N GLY A 25 -0.57 10.46 -3.99
CA GLY A 25 0.87 10.25 -4.18
C GLY A 25 1.34 10.13 -5.63
N ARG A 26 0.56 10.62 -6.60
CA ARG A 26 0.85 10.48 -8.03
C ARG A 26 1.78 11.55 -8.63
N ASN A 27 2.60 12.20 -7.82
CA ASN A 27 3.37 13.40 -8.22
C ASN A 27 4.80 13.12 -8.68
N GLN A 28 5.29 11.89 -8.55
CA GLN A 28 6.64 11.50 -8.91
C GLN A 28 6.59 10.44 -10.00
N THR A 29 7.54 10.50 -10.93
CA THR A 29 7.78 9.45 -11.91
C THR A 29 9.19 8.91 -11.70
N PHE A 30 9.35 7.60 -11.85
CA PHE A 30 10.65 6.95 -11.76
C PHE A 30 11.03 6.41 -13.14
N PRO A 31 12.26 6.67 -13.62
CA PRO A 31 12.70 6.16 -14.92
C PRO A 31 12.77 4.64 -14.89
N VAL A 32 12.49 4.02 -16.04
CA VAL A 32 12.58 2.57 -16.25
C VAL A 32 13.55 2.34 -17.43
N PRO A 33 14.58 1.47 -17.29
CA PRO A 33 14.87 0.61 -16.14
C PRO A 33 15.22 1.39 -14.87
N TYR A 34 14.66 0.95 -13.75
CA TYR A 34 14.89 1.53 -12.43
C TYR A 34 15.86 0.63 -11.68
N LEU A 35 17.06 1.12 -11.40
CA LEU A 35 18.04 0.45 -10.53
C LEU A 35 18.31 1.35 -9.34
N SER A 36 18.14 0.83 -8.14
CA SER A 36 18.36 1.59 -6.91
C SER A 36 19.04 0.74 -5.86
N ARG A 37 20.06 1.32 -5.21
CA ARG A 37 20.69 0.73 -4.04
C ARG A 37 19.80 0.96 -2.82
N LEU A 38 19.72 -0.05 -1.96
CA LEU A 38 19.05 0.05 -0.67
C LEU A 38 20.00 0.75 0.31
N ASP A 39 20.13 2.07 0.23
CA ASP A 39 21.11 2.83 1.02
C ASP A 39 20.85 2.71 2.54
N GLY A 40 21.92 2.42 3.31
CA GLY A 40 22.02 2.66 4.75
C GLY A 40 21.30 1.70 5.72
N LEU A 41 20.33 0.92 5.26
CA LEU A 41 19.69 -0.13 6.07
C LEU A 41 19.45 -1.35 5.18
N GLN A 42 20.14 -2.45 5.46
CA GLN A 42 19.74 -3.76 4.95
C GLN A 42 18.23 -3.94 5.18
N LEU A 43 17.53 -4.60 4.26
CA LEU A 43 16.13 -4.95 4.46
C LEU A 43 15.96 -5.70 5.79
N LEU A 44 15.20 -5.09 6.70
CA LEU A 44 14.90 -5.65 8.01
C LEU A 44 13.51 -6.29 8.03
N PRO A 45 13.33 -7.34 8.85
CA PRO A 45 12.01 -7.88 9.14
C PRO A 45 11.02 -6.79 9.61
N GLY A 46 9.81 -6.84 9.05
CA GLY A 46 8.74 -5.87 9.25
C GLY A 46 8.70 -4.73 8.22
N GLN A 47 9.80 -4.48 7.50
CA GLN A 47 9.82 -3.50 6.40
C GLN A 47 9.05 -4.00 5.18
N SER A 48 8.56 -3.07 4.37
CA SER A 48 7.86 -3.33 3.12
C SER A 48 8.49 -2.53 1.98
N LEU A 49 8.78 -3.22 0.88
CA LEU A 49 8.86 -2.60 -0.44
C LEU A 49 7.45 -2.32 -0.94
N ILE A 50 7.18 -1.10 -1.37
CA ILE A 50 5.94 -0.73 -2.06
C ILE A 50 6.30 -0.25 -3.45
N ILE A 51 5.67 -0.85 -4.47
CA ILE A 51 5.82 -0.45 -5.87
C ILE A 51 4.43 -0.15 -6.43
N ARG A 52 4.28 1.05 -6.98
CA ARG A 52 3.08 1.53 -7.63
C ARG A 52 3.42 2.01 -9.04
N GLY A 53 2.63 1.55 -9.99
CA GLY A 53 2.85 1.86 -11.40
C GLY A 53 1.63 1.57 -12.25
N ILE A 54 1.80 1.79 -13.55
CA ILE A 54 0.83 1.50 -14.60
C ILE A 54 1.51 0.60 -15.61
N VAL A 55 0.81 -0.45 -16.04
CA VAL A 55 1.29 -1.28 -17.14
C VAL A 55 1.16 -0.53 -18.45
N CYS A 56 2.26 -0.45 -19.21
CA CYS A 56 2.31 0.20 -20.51
C CYS A 56 2.06 -0.79 -21.65
N ALA A 57 1.71 -0.28 -22.82
CA ALA A 57 1.70 -1.09 -24.04
C ALA A 57 3.15 -1.21 -24.52
N SER A 58 3.57 -2.40 -24.96
CA SER A 58 4.89 -2.55 -25.56
C SER A 58 4.81 -2.16 -27.04
N GLU A 59 5.32 -0.97 -27.39
CA GLU A 59 5.41 -0.54 -28.79
C GLU A 59 6.66 -1.11 -29.47
N LEU A 60 7.71 -1.42 -28.70
CA LEU A 60 9.02 -1.82 -29.19
C LEU A 60 9.13 -3.33 -29.45
N ASN A 61 8.45 -4.17 -28.67
CA ASN A 61 8.49 -5.63 -28.82
C ASN A 61 7.07 -6.25 -28.75
N PRO A 62 6.30 -6.16 -29.86
CA PRO A 62 4.96 -6.74 -29.93
C PRO A 62 5.01 -8.25 -29.69
N GLY A 63 4.65 -8.70 -28.48
CA GLY A 63 4.58 -10.12 -28.12
C GLY A 63 5.36 -10.55 -26.86
N HIS A 64 6.26 -9.70 -26.35
CA HIS A 64 7.02 -9.94 -25.11
C HIS A 64 6.68 -8.93 -24.01
N GLU A 65 5.38 -8.75 -23.78
CA GLU A 65 4.86 -7.82 -22.75
C GLU A 65 5.12 -8.37 -21.34
N GLN A 66 6.07 -7.75 -20.63
CA GLN A 66 6.44 -8.19 -19.30
C GLN A 66 6.80 -7.03 -18.36
N VAL A 67 6.57 -7.25 -17.07
CA VAL A 67 7.13 -6.41 -15.99
C VAL A 67 8.02 -7.29 -15.13
N LEU A 68 9.26 -6.84 -14.92
CA LEU A 68 10.25 -7.53 -14.13
C LEU A 68 10.59 -6.69 -12.89
N ILE A 69 10.52 -7.31 -11.72
CA ILE A 69 10.90 -6.71 -10.44
C ILE A 69 11.82 -7.71 -9.74
N ASN A 70 13.05 -7.30 -9.48
CA ASN A 70 14.05 -8.13 -8.81
C ASN A 70 14.58 -7.44 -7.55
N LEU A 71 14.70 -8.21 -6.48
CA LEU A 71 15.60 -7.91 -5.37
C LEU A 71 16.91 -8.64 -5.61
N THR A 72 18.02 -7.91 -5.67
CA THR A 72 19.30 -8.46 -6.13
C THR A 72 20.42 -8.29 -5.11
N GLY A 73 21.42 -9.18 -5.22
CA GLY A 73 22.64 -9.17 -4.40
C GLY A 73 23.60 -8.03 -4.71
N GLY A 74 23.46 -7.41 -5.88
CA GLY A 74 24.29 -6.33 -6.38
C GLY A 74 23.67 -5.64 -7.60
N PRO A 75 24.39 -4.67 -8.19
CA PRO A 75 23.89 -3.85 -9.29
C PRO A 75 24.00 -4.49 -10.68
N LYS A 76 24.73 -5.60 -10.86
CA LYS A 76 24.95 -6.26 -12.16
C LYS A 76 23.75 -7.13 -12.54
N VAL A 77 22.76 -6.51 -13.18
CA VAL A 77 21.43 -7.09 -13.43
C VAL A 77 21.10 -7.36 -14.89
N GLU A 78 21.89 -6.82 -15.82
CA GLU A 78 21.82 -7.05 -17.27
C GLU A 78 23.19 -7.53 -17.76
N LYS A 79 23.18 -8.39 -18.79
CA LYS A 79 24.42 -8.88 -19.41
C LYS A 79 24.87 -7.89 -20.47
N GLU A 80 26.15 -7.52 -20.46
CA GLU A 80 26.75 -6.71 -21.52
C GLU A 80 27.57 -7.60 -22.48
N GLY A 81 28.13 -8.69 -21.98
CA GLY A 81 28.81 -9.75 -22.74
C GLY A 81 28.29 -11.16 -22.46
N GLU A 82 28.71 -12.14 -23.26
CA GLU A 82 28.27 -13.54 -23.13
C GLU A 82 28.70 -14.16 -21.79
N ASP A 83 29.93 -13.85 -21.36
CA ASP A 83 30.58 -14.37 -20.14
C ASP A 83 30.21 -13.58 -18.87
N ASP A 84 29.33 -12.59 -18.96
CA ASP A 84 28.92 -11.84 -17.79
C ASP A 84 28.07 -12.68 -16.84
N GLU A 85 28.60 -12.88 -15.64
CA GLU A 85 27.81 -13.32 -14.49
C GLU A 85 26.99 -12.17 -13.94
N LEU A 86 25.70 -12.41 -13.72
CA LEU A 86 24.80 -11.46 -13.07
C LEU A 86 24.77 -11.71 -11.58
N ASP A 87 24.54 -10.66 -10.80
CA ASP A 87 24.27 -10.78 -9.39
C ASP A 87 23.04 -11.67 -9.12
N ASP A 88 23.02 -12.29 -7.96
CA ASP A 88 21.92 -13.13 -7.51
C ASP A 88 20.59 -12.38 -7.53
N ARG A 89 19.54 -13.01 -8.03
CA ARG A 89 18.16 -12.52 -7.98
C ARG A 89 17.46 -13.22 -6.82
N LEU A 90 17.52 -12.62 -5.64
CA LEU A 90 17.07 -13.23 -4.38
C LEU A 90 15.54 -13.22 -4.22
N LEU A 91 14.86 -12.36 -4.98
CA LEU A 91 13.45 -12.47 -5.31
C LEU A 91 13.25 -11.93 -6.73
N SER A 92 12.63 -12.69 -7.60
CA SER A 92 12.26 -12.27 -8.96
C SER A 92 10.76 -12.43 -9.17
N LEU A 93 10.10 -11.32 -9.49
CA LEU A 93 8.70 -11.26 -9.89
C LEU A 93 8.65 -10.89 -11.37
N ARG A 94 8.20 -11.82 -12.21
CA ARG A 94 8.02 -11.60 -13.65
C ARG A 94 6.55 -11.71 -14.00
N ALA A 95 5.92 -10.58 -14.30
CA ALA A 95 4.56 -10.55 -14.81
C ALA A 95 4.56 -10.79 -16.33
N ASP A 96 3.98 -11.90 -16.78
CA ASP A 96 3.63 -12.15 -18.18
C ASP A 96 2.24 -11.52 -18.41
N LEU A 97 2.21 -10.36 -19.06
CA LEU A 97 1.00 -9.54 -19.22
C LEU A 97 0.00 -10.20 -20.17
N ARG A 98 0.50 -10.88 -21.21
CA ARG A 98 -0.30 -11.62 -22.17
C ARG A 98 -1.02 -12.80 -21.53
N LYS A 99 -0.28 -13.65 -20.78
CA LYS A 99 -0.85 -14.81 -20.08
C LYS A 99 -1.55 -14.44 -18.78
N ARG A 100 -1.38 -13.20 -18.30
CA ARG A 100 -1.88 -12.69 -17.01
C ARG A 100 -1.44 -13.55 -15.84
N ARG A 101 -0.14 -13.83 -15.79
CA ARG A 101 0.49 -14.64 -14.74
C ARG A 101 1.67 -13.90 -14.17
N ILE A 102 1.90 -14.07 -12.89
CA ILE A 102 3.11 -13.61 -12.24
C ILE A 102 3.90 -14.84 -11.82
N HIS A 103 5.10 -14.93 -12.37
CA HIS A 103 6.09 -15.94 -12.07
C HIS A 103 6.96 -15.41 -10.94
N ILE A 104 7.18 -16.25 -9.93
CA ILE A 104 7.94 -15.91 -8.73
C ILE A 104 9.06 -16.94 -8.60
N ASN A 105 10.31 -16.49 -8.56
CA ASN A 105 11.45 -17.38 -8.40
C ASN A 105 12.64 -16.65 -7.75
N ALA A 106 13.73 -17.37 -7.54
CA ALA A 106 15.03 -16.80 -7.23
C ALA A 106 16.10 -17.48 -8.09
N CYS A 107 17.17 -16.76 -8.38
CA CYS A 107 18.37 -17.30 -8.99
C CYS A 107 19.55 -17.02 -8.07
N VAL A 108 20.17 -18.09 -7.57
CA VAL A 108 21.30 -18.03 -6.65
C VAL A 108 22.45 -18.79 -7.27
N GLN A 109 23.64 -18.18 -7.36
CA GLN A 109 24.83 -18.74 -7.99
C GLN A 109 24.54 -19.22 -9.43
N GLY A 110 23.80 -18.42 -10.19
CA GLY A 110 23.44 -18.71 -11.58
C GLY A 110 22.37 -19.81 -11.76
N GLN A 111 21.87 -20.44 -10.69
CA GLN A 111 20.88 -21.51 -10.76
C GLN A 111 19.49 -21.00 -10.36
N TRP A 112 18.49 -21.25 -11.19
CA TRP A 112 17.10 -20.92 -10.88
C TRP A 112 16.45 -21.97 -9.98
N GLY A 113 15.71 -21.53 -8.98
CA GLY A 113 14.91 -22.40 -8.12
C GLY A 113 13.62 -22.89 -8.79
N LYS A 114 12.72 -23.48 -7.98
CA LYS A 114 11.40 -23.92 -8.41
C LYS A 114 10.48 -22.71 -8.61
N GLU A 115 9.99 -22.53 -9.83
CA GLU A 115 9.10 -21.42 -10.18
C GLU A 115 7.70 -21.56 -9.54
N GLY A 116 7.27 -20.50 -8.85
CA GLY A 116 5.89 -20.32 -8.40
C GLY A 116 5.08 -19.51 -9.41
N ILE A 117 3.79 -19.85 -9.58
CA ILE A 117 2.90 -19.15 -10.52
C ILE A 117 1.66 -18.64 -9.78
N VAL A 118 1.44 -17.33 -9.85
CA VAL A 118 0.19 -16.69 -9.45
C VAL A 118 -0.67 -16.49 -10.69
N LYS A 119 -1.87 -17.11 -10.71
CA LYS A 119 -2.88 -16.95 -11.78
C LYS A 119 -3.65 -15.63 -11.64
N LYS A 120 -2.91 -14.53 -11.49
CA LYS A 120 -3.38 -13.14 -11.46
C LYS A 120 -2.32 -12.32 -12.17
N GLY A 121 -2.74 -11.33 -12.94
CA GLY A 121 -1.88 -10.38 -13.62
C GLY A 121 -2.68 -9.15 -14.01
N TRP A 122 -1.98 -8.17 -14.57
CA TRP A 122 -2.56 -6.90 -14.98
C TRP A 122 -2.78 -6.86 -16.49
N LYS A 123 -3.62 -5.93 -16.93
CA LYS A 123 -3.75 -5.57 -18.34
C LYS A 123 -2.98 -4.29 -18.63
N THR A 124 -2.66 -4.06 -19.90
CA THR A 124 -2.22 -2.75 -20.37
C THR A 124 -3.17 -1.65 -19.93
N GLY A 125 -2.61 -0.54 -19.42
CA GLY A 125 -3.33 0.58 -18.83
C GLY A 125 -3.86 0.35 -17.41
N GLU A 126 -3.70 -0.87 -16.86
CA GLU A 126 -4.10 -1.16 -15.48
C GLU A 126 -3.00 -0.73 -14.51
N GLU A 127 -3.43 -0.17 -13.38
CA GLU A 127 -2.54 0.17 -12.28
C GLU A 127 -2.29 -1.04 -11.42
N PHE A 128 -1.12 -1.06 -10.81
CA PHE A 128 -0.80 -2.08 -9.83
C PHE A 128 -0.29 -1.47 -8.54
N HIS A 129 -0.59 -2.17 -7.45
CA HIS A 129 0.01 -1.94 -6.15
C HIS A 129 0.65 -3.24 -5.65
N ILE A 130 1.98 -3.28 -5.63
CA ILE A 130 2.74 -4.41 -5.12
C ILE A 130 3.30 -4.05 -3.77
N ARG A 131 3.13 -4.93 -2.78
CA ARG A 131 3.87 -4.88 -1.53
C ARG A 131 4.65 -6.17 -1.34
N VAL A 132 5.95 -6.06 -1.06
CA VAL A 132 6.78 -7.17 -0.59
C VAL A 132 7.15 -6.86 0.87
N ARG A 133 6.46 -7.52 1.80
CA ARG A 133 6.71 -7.38 3.24
C ARG A 133 7.74 -8.42 3.68
N CYS A 134 8.78 -7.96 4.35
CA CYS A 134 9.88 -8.80 4.80
C CYS A 134 9.56 -9.40 6.17
N HIS A 135 9.72 -10.70 6.32
CA HIS A 135 9.71 -11.40 7.59
C HIS A 135 11.07 -12.09 7.81
N ASP A 136 11.28 -12.71 8.96
CA ASP A 136 12.57 -13.33 9.30
C ASP A 136 12.96 -14.47 8.35
N GLN A 137 11.97 -15.19 7.81
CA GLN A 137 12.18 -16.41 7.02
C GLN A 137 11.58 -16.34 5.61
N GLU A 138 10.73 -15.34 5.33
CA GLU A 138 10.01 -15.25 4.07
C GLU A 138 9.62 -13.81 3.72
N PHE A 139 9.29 -13.59 2.45
CA PHE A 139 8.53 -12.44 1.99
C PHE A 139 7.03 -12.77 1.94
N GLY A 140 6.21 -11.87 2.47
CA GLY A 140 4.79 -11.79 2.15
C GLY A 140 4.60 -10.91 0.91
N ILE A 141 4.09 -11.49 -0.18
CA ILE A 141 3.89 -10.77 -1.45
C ILE A 141 2.40 -10.48 -1.65
N TYR A 142 2.07 -9.20 -1.74
CA TYR A 142 0.70 -8.71 -1.88
C TYR A 142 0.54 -7.98 -3.21
N LEU A 143 -0.54 -8.30 -3.92
CA LEU A 143 -0.94 -7.63 -5.15
C LEU A 143 -2.33 -7.03 -4.95
N ASP A 144 -2.42 -5.71 -5.03
CA ASP A 144 -3.63 -4.92 -4.75
C ASP A 144 -4.22 -5.32 -3.39
N HIS A 145 -3.38 -5.24 -2.36
CA HIS A 145 -3.70 -5.51 -0.96
C HIS A 145 -4.15 -6.96 -0.64
N LYS A 146 -3.96 -7.89 -1.58
CA LYS A 146 -4.21 -9.32 -1.41
C LYS A 146 -2.88 -10.07 -1.33
N LEU A 147 -2.65 -10.80 -0.24
CA LEU A 147 -1.57 -11.79 -0.16
C LEU A 147 -1.75 -12.83 -1.28
N VAL A 148 -0.76 -12.97 -2.15
CA VAL A 148 -0.77 -13.92 -3.27
C VAL A 148 0.28 -15.01 -3.13
N ALA A 149 1.37 -14.74 -2.41
CA ALA A 149 2.43 -15.70 -2.19
C ALA A 149 3.17 -15.40 -0.88
N LYS A 150 3.71 -16.46 -0.29
CA LYS A 150 4.77 -16.41 0.72
C LYS A 150 6.00 -17.04 0.09
N PHE A 151 7.13 -16.35 0.14
CA PHE A 151 8.34 -16.77 -0.56
C PHE A 151 9.49 -16.86 0.42
N ALA A 152 9.96 -18.07 0.69
CA ALA A 152 11.03 -18.29 1.66
C ALA A 152 12.35 -17.64 1.22
N HIS A 153 13.13 -17.18 2.17
CA HIS A 153 14.48 -16.68 1.94
C HIS A 153 15.39 -17.87 1.62
N TYR A 154 16.02 -17.88 0.45
CA TYR A 154 17.03 -18.90 0.10
C TYR A 154 18.42 -18.58 0.66
N VAL A 155 18.68 -17.30 0.91
CA VAL A 155 19.89 -16.76 1.53
C VAL A 155 19.47 -15.71 2.56
N PRO A 156 20.35 -15.30 3.50
CA PRO A 156 20.03 -14.23 4.43
C PRO A 156 19.53 -12.96 3.73
N ILE A 157 18.46 -12.35 4.24
CA ILE A 157 17.85 -11.13 3.66
C ILE A 157 18.85 -9.96 3.57
N SER A 158 19.87 -9.96 4.42
CA SER A 158 20.98 -9.01 4.41
C SER A 158 21.81 -9.02 3.12
N HIS A 159 21.71 -10.08 2.31
CA HIS A 159 22.36 -10.15 1.01
C HIS A 159 21.65 -9.32 -0.05
N ILE A 160 20.39 -8.90 0.18
CA ILE A 160 19.68 -8.04 -0.75
C ILE A 160 20.18 -6.60 -0.59
N THR A 161 20.72 -6.04 -1.66
CA THR A 161 21.34 -4.72 -1.65
C THR A 161 20.76 -3.78 -2.70
N HIS A 162 20.07 -4.29 -3.72
CA HIS A 162 19.51 -3.49 -4.80
C HIS A 162 18.08 -3.93 -5.16
N LEU A 163 17.33 -2.97 -5.71
CA LEU A 163 16.08 -3.20 -6.41
C LEU A 163 16.25 -2.81 -7.86
N TYR A 164 15.83 -3.72 -8.73
CA TYR A 164 15.80 -3.52 -10.16
C TYR A 164 14.40 -3.75 -10.71
N ILE A 165 13.88 -2.79 -11.46
CA ILE A 165 12.58 -2.86 -12.12
C ILE A 165 12.74 -2.52 -13.60
N ASN A 166 12.23 -3.37 -14.48
CA ASN A 166 12.28 -3.16 -15.92
C ASN A 166 11.03 -3.69 -16.62
N GLY A 167 10.90 -3.40 -17.92
CA GLY A 167 9.81 -3.86 -18.78
C GLY A 167 8.73 -2.80 -19.01
N ASP A 168 7.53 -3.25 -19.40
CA ASP A 168 6.45 -2.40 -19.89
C ASP A 168 5.67 -1.73 -18.74
N VAL A 169 6.32 -0.80 -18.06
CA VAL A 169 5.79 -0.14 -16.86
C VAL A 169 6.19 1.33 -16.78
N ALA A 170 5.25 2.17 -16.34
CA ALA A 170 5.52 3.49 -15.83
C ALA A 170 5.37 3.49 -14.30
N LEU A 171 6.44 3.83 -13.59
CA LEU A 171 6.46 3.86 -12.13
C LEU A 171 6.13 5.26 -11.60
N TYR A 172 5.28 5.31 -10.58
CA TYR A 172 4.97 6.56 -9.87
C TYR A 172 5.09 6.46 -8.34
N GLY A 173 5.45 5.29 -7.82
CA GLY A 173 5.76 5.11 -6.41
C GLY A 173 6.71 3.94 -6.21
N VAL A 174 7.88 4.21 -5.64
CA VAL A 174 8.79 3.19 -5.13
C VAL A 174 9.23 3.64 -3.75
N SER A 175 8.89 2.87 -2.71
CA SER A 175 9.28 3.19 -1.34
C SER A 175 9.64 1.96 -0.53
N TRP A 176 10.50 2.19 0.45
CA TRP A 176 10.88 1.24 1.48
C TRP A 176 10.47 1.83 2.80
N GLU A 177 9.55 1.17 3.49
CA GLU A 177 8.97 1.76 4.68
C GLU A 177 8.51 0.70 5.67
N GLY A 178 8.22 1.17 6.88
CA GLY A 178 7.64 0.33 7.91
C GLY A 178 8.66 -0.38 8.78
N LYS A 179 8.11 -1.16 9.70
CA LYS A 179 8.77 -2.07 10.64
C LYS A 179 7.66 -2.92 11.27
N TYR A 180 8.00 -3.75 12.25
CA TYR A 180 6.99 -4.24 13.16
C TYR A 180 6.59 -3.15 14.15
N TYR A 181 5.29 -2.85 14.16
CA TYR A 181 4.69 -1.88 15.05
C TYR A 181 3.88 -2.60 16.13
N GLN A 182 4.05 -2.17 17.37
CA GLN A 182 3.19 -2.60 18.47
C GLN A 182 1.82 -1.92 18.34
N VAL A 183 0.76 -2.64 18.69
CA VAL A 183 -0.61 -2.11 18.72
C VAL A 183 -1.12 -2.19 20.17
N PRO A 184 -1.58 -1.08 20.79
CA PRO A 184 -1.80 0.24 20.18
C PRO A 184 -0.50 0.93 19.77
N TYR A 185 -0.53 1.57 18.60
CA TYR A 185 0.56 2.40 18.08
C TYR A 185 0.30 3.85 18.45
N THR A 186 1.24 4.49 19.11
CA THR A 186 1.17 5.91 19.46
C THR A 186 2.45 6.59 19.02
N ALA A 187 2.34 7.76 18.39
CA ALA A 187 3.49 8.57 18.02
C ALA A 187 3.11 10.05 18.00
N ASP A 188 4.05 10.89 18.41
CA ASP A 188 3.94 12.33 18.23
C ASP A 188 4.01 12.68 16.72
N ILE A 189 3.42 13.80 16.36
CA ILE A 189 3.42 14.39 15.02
C ILE A 189 4.39 15.56 15.07
N PRO A 190 5.65 15.39 14.61
CA PRO A 190 6.64 16.45 14.66
C PRO A 190 6.16 17.65 13.84
N GLY A 191 6.16 18.82 14.46
CA GLY A 191 5.69 20.07 13.84
C GLY A 191 4.19 20.09 13.55
N ASN A 192 3.36 19.31 14.26
CA ASN A 192 1.89 19.36 14.30
C ASN A 192 1.14 19.21 12.96
N PHE A 193 -0.15 18.87 12.99
CA PHE A 193 -0.88 18.52 11.76
C PHE A 193 -1.50 19.73 11.03
N TYR A 194 -0.65 20.59 10.47
CA TYR A 194 -1.06 21.75 9.66
C TYR A 194 -1.78 21.36 8.35
N PRO A 195 -2.57 22.29 7.76
CA PRO A 195 -3.09 22.13 6.41
C PRO A 195 -2.01 21.72 5.40
N GLN A 196 -2.43 20.96 4.38
CA GLN A 196 -1.62 20.30 3.36
C GLN A 196 -0.82 19.07 3.81
N ARG A 197 -0.71 18.80 5.13
CA ARG A 197 -0.06 17.58 5.64
C ARG A 197 -0.91 16.34 5.43
N LYS A 198 -0.24 15.19 5.34
CA LYS A 198 -0.84 13.87 5.12
C LYS A 198 -0.30 12.89 6.14
N LEU A 199 -1.21 12.18 6.81
CA LEU A 199 -0.89 10.96 7.52
C LEU A 199 -1.18 9.78 6.60
N PHE A 200 -0.15 9.02 6.27
CA PHE A 200 -0.26 7.74 5.60
C PHE A 200 -0.20 6.62 6.63
N PHE A 201 -1.15 5.70 6.52
CA PHE A 201 -1.27 4.56 7.40
C PHE A 201 -1.60 3.31 6.58
N SER A 202 -0.73 2.31 6.62
CA SER A 202 -0.98 1.00 6.04
C SER A 202 -1.19 -0.03 7.14
N GLY A 203 -2.17 -0.92 6.96
CA GLY A 203 -2.44 -1.99 7.91
C GLY A 203 -3.02 -3.24 7.29
N PHE A 204 -2.94 -4.34 8.03
CA PHE A 204 -3.62 -5.60 7.72
C PHE A 204 -4.75 -5.83 8.72
N LEU A 205 -5.98 -5.91 8.21
CA LEU A 205 -7.14 -6.15 9.05
C LEU A 205 -7.26 -7.62 9.42
N LYS A 206 -7.29 -7.96 10.71
CA LYS A 206 -7.31 -9.35 11.18
C LYS A 206 -8.58 -10.08 10.69
N LYS A 207 -8.49 -11.40 10.51
CA LYS A 207 -9.60 -12.23 9.99
C LYS A 207 -10.89 -12.15 10.81
N LYS A 208 -10.78 -11.88 12.12
CA LYS A 208 -11.91 -11.77 13.06
C LYS A 208 -12.16 -10.33 13.52
N ALA A 209 -11.63 -9.34 12.80
CA ALA A 209 -11.70 -7.95 13.22
C ALA A 209 -13.13 -7.47 13.44
N LYS A 210 -13.36 -6.82 14.57
CA LYS A 210 -14.60 -6.14 14.94
C LYS A 210 -14.48 -4.66 14.67
N GLN A 211 -13.34 -4.05 15.05
CA GLN A 211 -13.12 -2.62 14.87
C GLN A 211 -11.64 -2.25 14.77
N ILE A 212 -11.39 -1.09 14.16
CA ILE A 212 -10.14 -0.35 14.27
C ILE A 212 -10.45 1.12 14.60
N THR A 213 -9.53 1.78 15.28
CA THR A 213 -9.65 3.20 15.65
C THR A 213 -8.37 3.92 15.30
N VAL A 214 -8.50 5.10 14.67
CA VAL A 214 -7.41 6.06 14.46
C VAL A 214 -7.81 7.36 15.13
N ASP A 215 -7.02 7.83 16.08
CA ASP A 215 -7.24 9.10 16.78
C ASP A 215 -6.12 10.09 16.46
N LEU A 216 -6.51 11.32 16.14
CA LEU A 216 -5.66 12.49 16.06
C LEU A 216 -5.90 13.36 17.30
N PHE A 217 -4.92 13.42 18.19
CA PHE A 217 -4.99 14.15 19.45
C PHE A 217 -4.53 15.59 19.28
N ALA A 218 -5.26 16.49 19.94
CA ALA A 218 -4.85 17.85 20.24
C ALA A 218 -4.68 17.94 21.77
N ASP A 219 -3.47 17.67 22.24
CA ASP A 219 -3.14 17.53 23.67
C ASP A 219 -3.97 16.44 24.39
N LYS A 220 -4.95 16.86 25.20
CA LYS A 220 -5.87 16.00 25.96
C LYS A 220 -7.14 15.64 25.17
N ASP A 221 -7.44 16.42 24.15
CA ASP A 221 -8.63 16.29 23.32
C ASP A 221 -8.35 15.45 22.08
N ILE A 222 -9.41 14.96 21.44
CA ILE A 222 -9.32 14.20 20.19
C ILE A 222 -9.96 15.07 19.10
N ALA A 223 -9.14 15.64 18.23
CA ALA A 223 -9.60 16.46 17.12
C ALA A 223 -10.39 15.63 16.10
N LEU A 224 -9.93 14.41 15.85
CA LEU A 224 -10.60 13.46 14.97
C LEU A 224 -10.37 12.03 15.48
N ARG A 225 -11.45 11.35 15.82
CA ARG A 225 -11.51 9.88 15.92
C ARG A 225 -12.12 9.33 14.64
N ILE A 226 -11.48 8.35 14.03
CA ILE A 226 -12.05 7.52 12.96
C ILE A 226 -12.21 6.11 13.51
N GLN A 227 -13.44 5.70 13.81
CA GLN A 227 -13.76 4.36 14.25
C GLN A 227 -14.43 3.57 13.13
N SER A 228 -13.74 2.56 12.60
CA SER A 228 -14.30 1.67 11.58
C SER A 228 -14.86 0.40 12.24
N ARG A 229 -16.18 0.27 12.28
CA ARG A 229 -16.89 -0.91 12.81
C ARG A 229 -17.16 -1.90 11.68
N ILE A 230 -16.35 -2.96 11.63
CA ILE A 230 -16.30 -3.89 10.49
C ILE A 230 -17.60 -4.69 10.36
N GLY A 231 -18.22 -5.09 11.48
CA GLY A 231 -19.48 -5.82 11.49
C GLY A 231 -20.68 -4.98 11.03
N GLU A 232 -20.72 -3.71 11.44
CA GLU A 232 -21.78 -2.76 11.06
C GLU A 232 -21.53 -2.12 9.68
N ARG A 233 -20.32 -2.28 9.13
CA ARG A 233 -19.88 -1.61 7.89
C ARG A 233 -19.99 -0.08 7.97
N LYS A 234 -19.64 0.49 9.13
CA LYS A 234 -19.66 1.95 9.37
C LYS A 234 -18.26 2.49 9.62
N VAL A 235 -18.05 3.74 9.18
CA VAL A 235 -16.89 4.56 9.53
C VAL A 235 -17.43 5.78 10.28
N ILE A 236 -17.32 5.73 11.60
CA ILE A 236 -17.83 6.76 12.50
C ILE A 236 -16.71 7.77 12.77
N ARG A 237 -16.98 9.05 12.59
CA ARG A 237 -16.06 10.15 12.91
C ARG A 237 -16.63 11.04 13.98
N ASN A 238 -15.79 11.45 14.93
CA ASN A 238 -16.20 12.37 15.99
C ASN A 238 -14.98 13.10 16.59
N THR A 239 -15.27 14.17 17.33
CA THR A 239 -14.31 14.96 18.12
C THR A 239 -14.67 14.80 19.59
N ARG A 240 -13.64 14.74 20.46
CA ARG A 240 -13.83 14.72 21.92
C ARG A 240 -13.14 15.93 22.54
N THR A 241 -13.91 16.80 23.19
CA THR A 241 -13.44 18.02 23.88
C THR A 241 -13.82 17.95 25.35
N ASP A 242 -12.87 18.20 26.25
CA ASP A 242 -13.08 18.14 27.71
C ASP A 242 -13.75 16.83 28.13
N SER A 243 -13.28 15.72 27.55
CA SER A 243 -13.80 14.36 27.76
C SER A 243 -15.22 14.08 27.26
N ASN A 244 -15.89 15.03 26.62
CA ASN A 244 -17.23 14.86 26.04
C ASN A 244 -17.15 14.61 24.53
N TRP A 245 -17.86 13.60 24.04
CA TRP A 245 -18.01 13.34 22.61
C TRP A 245 -19.00 14.30 21.98
N GLY A 246 -18.67 14.82 20.79
CA GLY A 246 -19.60 15.59 19.97
C GLY A 246 -20.61 14.71 19.23
N GLN A 247 -21.16 15.24 18.15
CA GLN A 247 -22.08 14.50 17.27
C GLN A 247 -21.32 13.56 16.32
N ASP A 248 -21.74 12.30 16.27
CA ASP A 248 -21.22 11.30 15.34
C ASP A 248 -21.57 11.65 13.89
N GLU A 249 -20.61 11.46 12.98
CA GLU A 249 -20.83 11.41 11.54
C GLU A 249 -20.50 10.00 11.03
N ALA A 250 -21.37 9.41 10.21
CA ALA A 250 -21.22 8.01 9.75
C ALA A 250 -21.47 7.82 8.25
N ASP A 251 -21.83 8.88 7.54
CA ASP A 251 -22.03 8.91 6.10
C ASP A 251 -20.70 8.69 5.35
N ILE A 252 -20.71 7.81 4.36
CA ILE A 252 -19.56 7.58 3.47
C ILE A 252 -20.04 7.66 2.03
N LEU A 253 -19.17 8.14 1.15
CA LEU A 253 -19.46 8.38 -0.27
C LEU A 253 -19.05 7.19 -1.16
N CYS A 254 -18.60 6.11 -0.55
CA CYS A 254 -18.22 4.86 -1.19
C CYS A 254 -18.87 3.67 -0.46
N SER A 255 -18.72 2.47 -0.99
CA SER A 255 -18.99 1.24 -0.25
C SER A 255 -17.96 1.08 0.87
N PHE A 256 -18.34 0.31 1.91
CA PHE A 256 -17.47 0.12 3.06
C PHE A 256 -16.07 -0.41 2.64
N PRO A 257 -14.97 0.34 2.91
CA PRO A 257 -13.72 0.15 2.18
C PRO A 257 -12.78 -0.89 2.81
N LEU A 258 -13.11 -1.41 4.00
CA LEU A 258 -12.26 -2.33 4.74
C LEU A 258 -12.77 -3.77 4.65
N LYS A 259 -11.84 -4.73 4.51
CA LYS A 259 -12.16 -6.16 4.41
C LYS A 259 -11.27 -7.00 5.30
N ARG A 260 -11.89 -7.92 6.05
CA ARG A 260 -11.17 -8.86 6.94
C ARG A 260 -10.16 -9.69 6.15
N GLY A 261 -8.97 -9.87 6.72
CA GLY A 261 -7.88 -10.63 6.13
C GLY A 261 -7.28 -9.98 4.89
N LYS A 262 -7.37 -8.65 4.76
CA LYS A 262 -6.80 -7.86 3.67
C LYS A 262 -5.95 -6.74 4.23
N GLU A 263 -4.95 -6.35 3.44
CA GLU A 263 -4.30 -5.07 3.65
C GLU A 263 -5.22 -3.93 3.21
N PHE A 264 -4.88 -2.74 3.68
CA PHE A 264 -5.44 -1.49 3.19
C PHE A 264 -4.44 -0.37 3.45
N ASP A 265 -4.53 0.68 2.65
CA ASP A 265 -3.84 1.94 2.89
C ASP A 265 -4.88 3.02 3.16
N MET A 266 -4.67 3.83 4.20
CA MET A 266 -5.49 4.96 4.58
C MET A 266 -4.66 6.23 4.49
N ILE A 267 -5.26 7.28 3.93
CA ILE A 267 -4.68 8.62 3.91
C ILE A 267 -5.66 9.54 4.63
N ILE A 268 -5.16 10.24 5.64
CA ILE A 268 -5.85 11.38 6.25
C ILE A 268 -5.12 12.62 5.76
N PHE A 269 -5.76 13.39 4.89
CA PHE A 269 -5.23 14.66 4.41
C PHE A 269 -5.84 15.81 5.19
N CYS A 270 -5.01 16.70 5.74
CA CYS A 270 -5.48 17.92 6.37
C CYS A 270 -5.70 18.99 5.30
N GLY A 271 -6.94 19.26 4.92
CA GLY A 271 -7.30 20.46 4.17
C GLY A 271 -7.34 21.70 5.06
N ASP A 272 -7.66 22.85 4.47
CA ASP A 272 -7.71 24.13 5.18
C ASP A 272 -8.88 24.19 6.19
N THR A 273 -10.01 23.56 5.85
CA THR A 273 -11.25 23.58 6.65
C THR A 273 -11.76 22.20 7.07
N GLU A 274 -11.21 21.13 6.51
CA GLU A 274 -11.68 19.76 6.71
C GLU A 274 -10.54 18.73 6.58
N PHE A 275 -10.71 17.57 7.18
CA PHE A 275 -9.95 16.38 6.83
C PHE A 275 -10.60 15.66 5.65
N GLN A 276 -9.78 15.16 4.74
CA GLN A 276 -10.22 14.25 3.68
C GLN A 276 -9.66 12.86 3.93
N ILE A 277 -10.54 11.86 3.98
CA ILE A 277 -10.17 10.47 4.30
C ILE A 277 -10.27 9.63 3.03
N TYR A 278 -9.17 8.94 2.72
CA TYR A 278 -9.07 8.01 1.60
C TYR A 278 -8.71 6.62 2.11
N VAL A 279 -9.26 5.59 1.50
CA VAL A 279 -8.85 4.20 1.73
C VAL A 279 -8.65 3.51 0.39
N ASN A 280 -7.46 2.93 0.16
CA ASN A 280 -7.03 2.35 -1.12
C ASN A 280 -7.27 3.31 -2.29
N ASP A 281 -6.86 4.58 -2.09
CA ASP A 281 -7.05 5.72 -2.99
C ASP A 281 -8.51 6.09 -3.32
N VAL A 282 -9.49 5.39 -2.76
CA VAL A 282 -10.90 5.77 -2.89
C VAL A 282 -11.23 6.79 -1.81
N PHE A 283 -11.87 7.89 -2.24
CA PHE A 283 -12.35 8.91 -1.32
C PHE A 283 -13.53 8.37 -0.52
N VAL A 284 -13.43 8.41 0.81
CA VAL A 284 -14.43 7.85 1.72
C VAL A 284 -15.37 8.93 2.22
N CYS A 285 -14.83 9.99 2.80
CA CYS A 285 -15.61 11.09 3.39
C CYS A 285 -14.71 12.30 3.70
N ASN A 286 -15.37 13.43 3.97
CA ASN A 286 -14.77 14.58 4.62
C ASN A 286 -15.16 14.62 6.10
N TYR A 287 -14.40 15.38 6.88
CA TYR A 287 -14.74 15.74 8.25
C TYR A 287 -14.32 17.18 8.54
N ALA A 288 -15.28 18.08 8.75
CA ALA A 288 -14.98 19.49 9.02
C ALA A 288 -14.15 19.64 10.31
N HIS A 289 -13.20 20.58 10.31
CA HIS A 289 -12.38 20.86 11.49
C HIS A 289 -13.26 21.38 12.62
N ARG A 290 -13.39 20.60 13.70
CA ARG A 290 -14.06 21.04 14.95
C ARG A 290 -13.06 21.57 15.99
N LEU A 291 -11.77 21.26 15.81
CA LEU A 291 -10.65 21.83 16.55
C LEU A 291 -9.60 22.35 15.56
N PRO A 292 -8.75 23.32 15.94
CA PRO A 292 -7.70 23.83 15.06
C PRO A 292 -6.72 22.71 14.69
N SER A 293 -6.58 22.39 13.41
CA SER A 293 -5.65 21.33 12.97
C SER A 293 -4.19 21.55 13.39
N PRO A 294 -3.65 22.80 13.51
CA PRO A 294 -2.32 23.04 14.07
C PRO A 294 -2.14 22.59 15.53
N SER A 295 -3.20 22.37 16.30
CA SER A 295 -3.11 21.85 17.67
C SER A 295 -2.86 20.33 17.72
N ILE A 296 -3.03 19.63 16.61
CA ILE A 296 -2.92 18.17 16.55
C ILE A 296 -1.45 17.78 16.60
N ASN A 297 -1.07 17.04 17.64
CA ASN A 297 0.32 16.74 17.94
C ASN A 297 0.62 15.25 18.14
N ARG A 298 -0.38 14.37 18.12
CA ARG A 298 -0.16 12.93 18.33
C ARG A 298 -1.20 12.09 17.59
N VAL A 299 -0.77 10.94 17.09
CA VAL A 299 -1.63 9.92 16.51
C VAL A 299 -1.66 8.67 17.39
N ASN A 300 -2.84 8.05 17.51
CA ASN A 300 -3.00 6.71 18.06
C ASN A 300 -3.74 5.80 17.06
N ILE A 301 -3.28 4.57 16.91
CA ILE A 301 -3.89 3.56 16.05
C ILE A 301 -4.05 2.27 16.84
N GLU A 302 -5.27 1.76 16.91
CA GLU A 302 -5.59 0.59 17.74
C GLU A 302 -6.71 -0.28 17.17
N GLY A 303 -6.93 -1.42 17.83
CA GLY A 303 -7.98 -2.38 17.50
C GLY A 303 -7.45 -3.64 16.79
N ASP A 304 -8.29 -4.22 15.94
CA ASP A 304 -8.10 -5.57 15.39
C ASP A 304 -7.27 -5.57 14.10
N LEU A 305 -6.05 -5.05 14.16
CA LEU A 305 -5.15 -4.95 13.01
C LEU A 305 -3.70 -5.26 13.35
N GLU A 306 -2.90 -5.41 12.30
CA GLU A 306 -1.46 -5.25 12.30
C GLU A 306 -1.13 -3.95 11.57
N VAL A 307 -0.28 -3.10 12.16
CA VAL A 307 0.16 -1.86 11.51
C VAL A 307 1.39 -2.19 10.65
N HIS A 308 1.33 -1.81 9.38
CA HIS A 308 2.35 -2.13 8.38
C HIS A 308 3.25 -0.94 8.05
N GLY A 309 2.71 0.27 8.11
CA GLY A 309 3.46 1.50 7.88
C GLY A 309 2.69 2.70 8.42
N VAL A 310 3.42 3.66 8.99
CA VAL A 310 2.90 4.97 9.38
C VAL A 310 3.94 6.01 9.02
N HIS A 311 3.57 7.00 8.22
CA HIS A 311 4.47 8.10 7.88
C HIS A 311 3.69 9.40 7.62
N LEU A 312 4.35 10.51 7.93
CA LEU A 312 3.83 11.86 7.70
C LEU A 312 4.50 12.44 6.45
N LYS A 313 3.72 13.12 5.61
CA LYS A 313 4.21 13.98 4.53
C LYS A 313 3.52 15.34 4.60
#